data_AF-A0A6C0B186-F1
#
_entry.id   AF-A0A6C0B186-F1
#
_cell.length_a   1.000
_cell.length_b   1.000
_cell.length_c   1.000
_cell.angle_alpha   90.00
_cell.angle_beta   90.00
_cell.angle_gamma   90.00
#
_symmetry.space_group_name_H-M   'P 1'
#
loop_
_entity.id
_entity.type
_entity.pdbx_description
1 polymer ?
#
loop_
_entity_poly.entity_id
_entity_poly.type
_entity_poly.pdbx_seq_one_letter_code
_entity_poly.pdbx_strand_id
1 'polypeptide(L)'
;MVYISLGVNCRPRKYIKSLGYSRTSGYKTCPFDLCVTPFPALKKCIETDFAHFFENLSLIPGPNASGDRSLCGDGGVNISNSYGMIFNHEGSTHSHLFIDGTNDDEFYIRNNFAEFKKRYQVRIENFKEYIRCSDDIIFVFSKYPGVESDGSLDYICNVFSGKYPNKPFKYLLI
;
A
#
# COMPACT_ATOMS: atom_id res chain seq x y z
N MET A 1 -6.49 9.57 17.51
CA MET A 1 -5.34 8.73 17.10
C MET A 1 -5.75 7.88 15.90
N VAL A 2 -4.89 7.76 14.89
CA VAL A 2 -5.07 6.84 13.76
C VAL A 2 -3.76 6.10 13.47
N TYR A 3 -3.86 4.83 13.06
CA TYR A 3 -2.72 4.05 12.60
C TYR A 3 -2.75 3.95 11.08
N ILE A 4 -1.62 4.23 10.42
CA ILE A 4 -1.53 4.22 8.95
C ILE A 4 -0.39 3.31 8.53
N SER A 5 -0.68 2.35 7.64
CA SER A 5 0.37 1.49 7.08
C SER A 5 1.31 2.29 6.17
N LEU A 6 2.61 2.03 6.31
CA LEU A 6 3.64 2.48 5.36
C LEU A 6 4.20 1.33 4.51
N GLY A 7 3.47 0.21 4.40
CA GLY A 7 3.78 -0.86 3.45
C GLY A 7 4.72 -1.92 3.94
N VAL A 8 5.75 -2.25 3.14
CA VAL A 8 6.58 -3.47 3.19
C VAL A 8 5.86 -4.72 2.68
N ASN A 9 4.67 -4.99 3.20
CA ASN A 9 3.73 -6.01 2.72
C ASN A 9 2.39 -5.81 3.49
N CYS A 10 1.53 -6.82 3.52
CA CYS A 10 0.26 -6.76 4.25
C CYS A 10 0.37 -6.81 5.79
N ARG A 11 1.56 -7.01 6.39
CA ARG A 11 1.72 -7.17 7.85
C ARG A 11 1.32 -5.92 8.64
N PRO A 12 1.75 -4.68 8.31
CA PRO A 12 1.28 -3.50 9.01
C PRO A 12 -0.24 -3.35 8.96
N ARG A 13 -0.86 -3.63 7.81
CA ARG A 13 -2.31 -3.59 7.71
C ARG A 13 -2.99 -4.66 8.58
N LYS A 14 -2.44 -5.86 8.66
CA LYS A 14 -2.92 -6.93 9.56
C LYS A 14 -2.84 -6.50 11.03
N TYR A 15 -1.73 -5.89 11.45
CA TYR A 15 -1.59 -5.34 12.80
C TYR A 15 -2.61 -4.22 13.09
N ILE A 16 -2.76 -3.28 12.16
CA ILE A 16 -3.79 -2.22 12.28
C ILE A 16 -5.19 -2.85 12.43
N LYS A 17 -5.47 -3.93 11.71
CA LYS A 17 -6.74 -4.67 11.83
C LYS A 17 -6.92 -5.31 13.20
N SER A 18 -5.87 -5.87 13.80
CA SER A 18 -5.96 -6.47 15.14
C SER A 18 -6.21 -5.44 16.25
N LEU A 19 -5.92 -4.17 16.00
CA LEU A 19 -6.31 -3.06 16.88
C LEU A 19 -7.77 -2.59 16.70
N GLY A 20 -8.56 -3.27 15.86
CA GLY A 20 -9.96 -2.95 15.59
C GLY A 20 -10.20 -2.05 14.38
N TYR A 21 -9.14 -1.53 13.71
CA TYR A 21 -9.28 -0.63 12.57
C TYR A 21 -9.60 -1.41 11.29
N SER A 22 -10.87 -1.39 10.90
CA SER A 22 -11.41 -2.09 9.74
C SER A 22 -12.49 -1.27 9.04
N ARG A 23 -12.94 -1.72 7.87
CA ARG A 23 -14.02 -1.02 7.14
C ARG A 23 -15.29 -0.87 7.99
N THR A 24 -15.62 -1.88 8.80
CA THR A 24 -16.80 -1.86 9.68
C THR A 24 -16.65 -0.86 10.82
N SER A 25 -15.42 -0.51 11.21
CA SER A 25 -15.15 0.55 12.19
C SER A 25 -14.91 1.92 11.54
N GLY A 26 -15.17 2.08 10.25
CA GLY A 26 -14.93 3.32 9.50
C GLY A 26 -13.49 3.56 9.05
N TYR A 27 -12.57 2.59 9.21
CA TYR A 27 -11.22 2.71 8.66
C TYR A 27 -11.24 2.60 7.14
N LYS A 28 -10.82 3.68 6.48
CA LYS A 28 -10.64 3.78 5.04
C LYS A 28 -9.27 3.22 4.66
N THR A 29 -9.21 2.42 3.58
CA THR A 29 -7.94 1.81 3.17
C THR A 29 -6.99 2.84 2.58
N CYS A 30 -5.70 2.67 2.86
CA CYS A 30 -4.58 3.52 2.45
C CYS A 30 -3.74 2.84 1.34
N PRO A 31 -2.87 3.56 0.61
CA PRO A 31 -2.22 3.04 -0.59
C PRO A 31 -1.19 1.95 -0.25
N PHE A 32 -0.58 2.01 0.93
CA PHE A 32 0.46 1.06 1.33
C PHE A 32 -0.09 -0.15 2.10
N ASP A 33 -1.40 -0.27 2.30
CA ASP A 33 -1.99 -1.31 3.15
C ASP A 33 -1.66 -2.74 2.69
N LEU A 34 -1.55 -2.98 1.39
CA LEU A 34 -1.46 -4.33 0.82
C LEU A 34 -0.29 -4.53 -0.15
N CYS A 35 0.48 -3.50 -0.49
CA CYS A 35 1.55 -3.62 -1.49
C CYS A 35 2.91 -3.84 -0.84
N VAL A 36 3.80 -4.50 -1.59
CA VAL A 36 5.22 -4.54 -1.25
C VAL A 36 5.80 -3.18 -1.57
N THR A 37 6.34 -2.53 -0.54
CA THR A 37 6.84 -1.17 -0.64
C THR A 37 8.29 -1.13 -0.15
N PRO A 38 9.28 -1.25 -1.04
CA PRO A 38 10.68 -0.99 -0.68
C PRO A 38 10.83 0.41 -0.08
N PHE A 39 11.71 0.58 0.90
CA PHE A 39 11.86 1.87 1.58
C PHE A 39 12.24 3.03 0.63
N PRO A 40 13.16 2.86 -0.35
CA PRO A 40 13.43 3.91 -1.34
C PRO A 40 12.21 4.30 -2.17
N ALA A 41 11.36 3.34 -2.50
CA ALA A 41 10.10 3.57 -3.23
C ALA A 41 9.11 4.38 -2.39
N LEU A 42 8.94 4.01 -1.11
CA LEU A 42 8.12 4.76 -0.15
C LEU A 42 8.63 6.20 -0.03
N LYS A 43 9.92 6.38 0.28
CA LYS A 43 10.56 7.68 0.47
C LYS A 43 10.29 8.60 -0.72
N LYS A 44 10.63 8.16 -1.94
CA LYS A 44 10.45 8.94 -3.16
C LYS A 44 8.98 9.28 -3.42
N CYS A 45 8.07 8.33 -3.16
CA CYS A 45 6.63 8.55 -3.31
C CYS A 45 6.10 9.64 -2.36
N ILE A 46 6.53 9.63 -1.09
CA ILE A 46 6.12 10.63 -0.09
C ILE A 46 6.74 12.01 -0.36
N GLU A 47 8.02 12.06 -0.75
CA GLU A 47 8.73 13.31 -1.12
C GLU A 47 8.05 14.02 -2.29
N THR A 48 7.65 13.25 -3.32
CA THR A 48 7.01 13.76 -4.54
C THR A 48 5.49 13.84 -4.44
N ASP A 49 4.91 13.67 -3.25
CA ASP A 49 3.46 13.70 -3.00
C ASP A 49 2.63 12.85 -4.00
N PHE A 50 3.08 11.62 -4.25
CA PHE A 50 2.45 10.65 -5.16
C PHE A 50 2.45 11.05 -6.66
N ALA A 51 3.19 12.08 -7.08
CA ALA A 51 3.15 12.60 -8.45
C ALA A 51 3.33 11.54 -9.55
N HIS A 52 4.17 10.53 -9.32
CA HIS A 52 4.51 9.49 -10.30
C HIS A 52 3.86 8.14 -10.01
N PHE A 53 2.83 8.09 -9.15
CA PHE A 53 2.28 6.84 -8.63
C PHE A 53 1.67 5.94 -9.72
N PHE A 54 1.08 6.55 -10.76
CA PHE A 54 0.45 5.87 -11.88
C PHE A 54 1.30 5.88 -13.17
N GLU A 55 2.53 6.37 -13.10
CA GLU A 55 3.44 6.35 -14.24
C GLU A 55 4.06 4.97 -14.45
N ASN A 56 4.24 4.61 -15.71
CA ASN A 56 4.90 3.38 -16.17
C ASN A 56 4.40 2.12 -15.45
N LEU A 57 3.08 2.01 -15.27
CA LEU A 57 2.48 0.78 -14.77
C LEU A 57 2.84 -0.39 -15.69
N SER A 58 3.38 -1.44 -15.09
CA SER A 58 3.90 -2.60 -15.81
C SER A 58 3.57 -3.89 -15.07
N LEU A 59 3.62 -5.00 -15.80
CA LEU A 59 3.45 -6.34 -15.25
C LEU A 59 4.82 -6.95 -15.01
N ILE A 60 5.04 -7.48 -13.81
CA ILE A 60 6.25 -8.21 -13.45
C ILE A 60 5.87 -9.62 -12.99
N PRO A 61 6.73 -10.63 -13.22
CA PRO A 61 6.45 -11.98 -12.77
C PRO A 61 6.41 -12.05 -11.24
N GLY A 62 5.59 -12.96 -10.71
CA GLY A 62 5.51 -13.24 -9.28
C GLY A 62 4.83 -14.57 -8.98
N PRO A 63 5.10 -15.18 -7.81
CA PRO A 63 4.47 -16.43 -7.44
C PRO A 63 2.98 -16.22 -7.10
N ASN A 64 2.14 -17.18 -7.47
CA ASN A 64 0.74 -17.21 -7.06
C ASN A 64 0.64 -17.35 -5.54
N ALA A 65 -0.29 -16.61 -4.94
CA ALA A 65 -0.62 -16.79 -3.53
C ALA A 65 -1.24 -18.18 -3.30
N SER A 66 -1.10 -18.70 -2.09
CA SER A 66 -1.78 -19.94 -1.70
C SER A 66 -3.28 -19.72 -1.59
N GLY A 67 -4.05 -20.70 -2.05
CA GLY A 67 -5.52 -20.67 -2.05
C GLY A 67 -6.10 -21.49 -3.19
N ASP A 68 -7.42 -21.62 -3.22
CA ASP A 68 -8.12 -22.21 -4.35
C ASP A 68 -8.08 -21.26 -5.54
N ARG A 69 -7.48 -21.73 -6.64
CA ARG A 69 -7.37 -21.02 -7.92
C ARG A 69 -8.05 -21.77 -9.07
N SER A 70 -8.90 -22.75 -8.77
CA SER A 70 -9.55 -23.61 -9.78
C SER A 70 -10.40 -22.85 -10.79
N LEU A 71 -10.86 -21.65 -10.43
CA LEU A 71 -11.65 -20.76 -11.27
C LEU A 71 -10.83 -19.59 -11.85
N CYS A 72 -9.55 -19.48 -11.52
CA CYS A 72 -8.66 -18.45 -12.03
C CYS A 72 -7.99 -18.87 -13.34
N GLY A 73 -7.37 -17.90 -14.02
CA GLY A 73 -6.32 -18.19 -14.98
C GLY A 73 -4.99 -18.58 -14.32
N ASP A 74 -3.96 -18.68 -15.15
CA ASP A 74 -2.60 -19.09 -14.76
C ASP A 74 -1.99 -18.22 -13.64
N GLY A 75 -2.46 -16.98 -13.49
CA GLY A 75 -1.90 -16.03 -12.53
C GLY A 75 -0.51 -15.55 -12.94
N GLY A 76 0.41 -15.49 -11.98
CA GLY A 76 1.83 -15.33 -12.25
C GLY A 76 2.35 -13.90 -12.45
N VAL A 77 1.50 -12.87 -12.42
CA VAL A 77 1.95 -11.47 -12.57
C VAL A 77 1.46 -10.54 -11.46
N ASN A 78 2.32 -9.59 -11.10
CA ASN A 78 2.03 -8.46 -10.22
C ASN A 78 2.08 -7.15 -11.02
N ILE A 79 1.40 -6.11 -10.54
CA ILE A 79 1.55 -4.76 -11.08
C ILE A 79 2.74 -4.07 -10.38
N SER A 80 3.52 -3.29 -11.12
CA SER A 80 4.59 -2.42 -10.61
C SER A 80 4.44 -1.00 -11.14
N ASN A 81 5.00 0.01 -10.46
CA ASN A 81 5.00 1.40 -10.90
C ASN A 81 6.41 2.02 -10.95
N SER A 82 6.52 3.26 -11.43
CA SER A 82 7.78 4.03 -11.51
C SER A 82 8.56 4.17 -10.20
N TYR A 83 7.92 4.01 -9.03
CA TYR A 83 8.63 4.02 -7.74
C TYR A 83 9.29 2.67 -7.42
N GLY A 84 8.90 1.58 -8.09
CA GLY A 84 9.33 0.22 -7.79
C GLY A 84 8.50 -0.47 -6.71
N MET A 85 7.26 -0.02 -6.49
CA MET A 85 6.30 -0.72 -5.60
C MET A 85 5.69 -1.92 -6.33
N ILE A 86 5.38 -2.99 -5.62
CA ILE A 86 4.75 -4.19 -6.19
C ILE A 86 3.37 -4.40 -5.58
N PHE A 87 2.35 -4.42 -6.43
CA PHE A 87 0.94 -4.55 -6.06
C PHE A 87 0.48 -5.98 -6.30
N ASN A 88 0.98 -6.93 -5.51
CA ASN A 88 0.61 -8.34 -5.64
C ASN A 88 -0.87 -8.60 -5.33
N HIS A 89 -1.47 -7.84 -4.42
CA HIS A 89 -2.90 -7.95 -4.08
C HIS A 89 -3.85 -7.39 -5.15
N GLU A 90 -3.32 -6.78 -6.20
CA GLU A 90 -4.05 -6.34 -7.38
C GLU A 90 -3.49 -6.99 -8.66
N GLY A 91 -2.54 -7.92 -8.54
CA GLY A 91 -2.03 -8.75 -9.63
C GLY A 91 -2.74 -10.09 -9.73
N SER A 92 -2.62 -10.75 -10.89
CA SER A 92 -3.23 -12.06 -11.13
C SER A 92 -2.74 -13.13 -10.15
N THR A 93 -1.58 -12.94 -9.51
CA THR A 93 -1.09 -13.80 -8.43
C THR A 93 -2.07 -13.95 -7.26
N HIS A 94 -2.95 -12.97 -7.02
CA HIS A 94 -3.93 -12.94 -5.93
C HIS A 94 -5.39 -12.83 -6.42
N SER A 95 -5.69 -13.08 -7.69
CA SER A 95 -7.04 -12.92 -8.25
C SER A 95 -8.14 -13.70 -7.52
N HIS A 96 -7.84 -14.91 -7.04
CA HIS A 96 -8.74 -15.69 -6.18
C HIS A 96 -9.08 -15.03 -4.83
N LEU A 97 -8.28 -14.05 -4.39
CA LEU A 97 -8.49 -13.30 -3.15
C LEU A 97 -9.08 -11.91 -3.40
N PHE A 98 -9.37 -11.56 -4.66
CA PHE A 98 -9.97 -10.27 -4.96
C PHE A 98 -11.38 -10.20 -4.37
N ILE A 99 -11.68 -9.06 -3.75
CA ILE A 99 -13.04 -8.72 -3.31
C ILE A 99 -13.91 -8.36 -4.52
N ASP A 100 -13.35 -7.56 -5.43
CA ASP A 100 -13.98 -7.13 -6.67
C ASP A 100 -13.26 -7.81 -7.83
N GLY A 101 -14.00 -8.48 -8.72
CA GLY A 101 -13.38 -9.28 -9.79
C GLY A 101 -12.74 -10.58 -9.30
N THR A 102 -13.34 -11.24 -8.30
CA THR A 102 -12.87 -12.54 -7.80
C THR A 102 -12.65 -13.52 -8.95
N ASN A 103 -11.47 -14.15 -8.96
CA ASN A 103 -11.00 -15.09 -9.98
C ASN A 103 -10.71 -14.51 -11.37
N ASP A 104 -10.86 -13.19 -11.57
CA ASP A 104 -10.55 -12.52 -12.82
C ASP A 104 -9.11 -11.98 -12.80
N ASP A 105 -8.19 -12.72 -13.43
CA ASP A 105 -6.76 -12.38 -13.53
C ASP A 105 -6.52 -11.02 -14.20
N GLU A 106 -7.46 -10.56 -15.03
CA GLU A 106 -7.30 -9.33 -15.80
C GLU A 106 -8.01 -8.11 -15.18
N PHE A 107 -8.76 -8.29 -14.11
CA PHE A 107 -9.66 -7.26 -13.54
C PHE A 107 -8.99 -5.90 -13.35
N TYR A 108 -7.79 -5.87 -12.78
CA TYR A 108 -7.05 -4.63 -12.49
C TYR A 108 -6.15 -4.14 -13.63
N ILE A 109 -5.91 -4.94 -14.67
CA ILE A 109 -4.95 -4.61 -15.75
C ILE A 109 -5.64 -4.19 -17.04
N ARG A 110 -6.87 -4.67 -17.29
CA ARG A 110 -7.65 -4.30 -18.48
C ARG A 110 -7.90 -2.80 -18.54
N ASN A 111 -8.16 -2.32 -19.76
CA ASN A 111 -8.44 -0.91 -20.04
C ASN A 111 -7.35 0.03 -19.49
N ASN A 112 -6.08 -0.33 -19.70
CA ASN A 112 -4.93 0.44 -19.22
C ASN A 112 -4.99 0.73 -17.71
N PHE A 113 -5.19 -0.33 -16.91
CA PHE A 113 -5.21 -0.30 -15.45
C PHE A 113 -6.31 0.59 -14.84
N ALA A 114 -7.49 0.68 -15.45
CA ALA A 114 -8.54 1.61 -15.04
C ALA A 114 -9.04 1.37 -13.59
N GLU A 115 -9.40 0.14 -13.24
CA GLU A 115 -9.87 -0.18 -11.88
C GLU A 115 -8.75 -0.08 -10.84
N PHE A 116 -7.51 -0.39 -11.22
CA PHE A 116 -6.34 -0.18 -10.36
C PHE A 116 -6.17 1.31 -10.03
N LYS A 117 -6.15 2.17 -11.06
CA LYS A 117 -6.02 3.63 -10.90
C LYS A 117 -7.14 4.19 -10.03
N LYS A 118 -8.40 3.81 -10.30
CA LYS A 118 -9.56 4.23 -9.52
C LYS A 118 -9.43 3.85 -8.04
N ARG A 119 -9.09 2.59 -7.76
CA ARG A 119 -8.90 2.10 -6.39
C ARG A 119 -7.79 2.84 -5.66
N TYR A 120 -6.66 3.04 -6.32
CA TYR A 120 -5.49 3.67 -5.69
C TYR A 120 -5.64 5.18 -5.55
N GLN A 121 -6.37 5.85 -6.44
CA GLN A 121 -6.73 7.26 -6.28
C GLN A 121 -7.49 7.49 -4.96
N VAL A 122 -8.54 6.69 -4.71
CA VAL A 122 -9.31 6.74 -3.46
C VAL A 122 -8.42 6.44 -2.25
N ARG A 123 -7.51 5.46 -2.34
CA ARG A 123 -6.58 5.14 -1.25
C ARG A 123 -5.63 6.29 -0.93
N ILE A 124 -5.06 6.94 -1.95
CA ILE A 124 -4.17 8.09 -1.78
C ILE A 124 -4.93 9.25 -1.13
N GLU A 125 -6.16 9.51 -1.57
CA GLU A 125 -7.03 10.54 -0.97
C GLU A 125 -7.33 10.24 0.50
N ASN A 126 -7.67 9.00 0.85
CA ASN A 126 -7.89 8.59 2.24
C ASN A 126 -6.63 8.81 3.09
N PHE A 127 -5.45 8.47 2.57
CA PHE A 127 -4.18 8.72 3.24
C PHE A 127 -3.98 10.20 3.50
N LYS A 128 -4.12 11.05 2.46
CA LYS A 128 -4.01 12.51 2.58
C LYS A 128 -5.03 13.07 3.57
N GLU A 129 -6.26 12.57 3.57
CA GLU A 129 -7.32 12.95 4.51
C GLU A 129 -6.94 12.59 5.94
N TYR A 130 -6.42 11.39 6.20
CA TYR A 130 -5.97 11.01 7.54
C TYR A 130 -4.84 11.92 8.05
N ILE A 131 -3.84 12.21 7.21
CA ILE A 131 -2.75 13.14 7.56
C ILE A 131 -3.32 14.54 7.89
N ARG A 132 -4.26 15.03 7.08
CA ARG A 132 -4.84 16.37 7.24
C ARG A 132 -5.78 16.49 8.44
N CYS A 133 -6.60 15.48 8.72
CA CYS A 133 -7.70 15.60 9.69
C CYS A 133 -7.41 14.98 11.05
N SER A 134 -6.38 14.15 11.17
CA SER A 134 -6.03 13.50 12.45
C SER A 134 -5.01 14.33 13.22
N ASP A 135 -5.19 14.42 14.52
CA ASP A 135 -4.27 15.14 15.42
C ASP A 135 -3.12 14.26 15.94
N ASP A 136 -3.32 12.94 15.97
CA ASP A 136 -2.32 11.97 16.44
C ASP A 136 -2.25 10.80 15.47
N ILE A 137 -1.07 10.64 14.84
CA ILE A 137 -0.83 9.71 13.74
C ILE A 137 0.32 8.79 14.13
N ILE A 138 0.09 7.49 14.05
CA ILE A 138 1.11 6.46 14.21
C ILE A 138 1.28 5.72 12.89
N PHE A 139 2.43 5.91 12.25
CA PHE A 139 2.81 5.13 11.08
C PHE A 139 3.23 3.72 11.50
N VAL A 140 2.68 2.69 10.87
CA VAL A 140 3.01 1.29 11.15
C VAL A 140 3.82 0.74 9.99
N PHE A 141 4.99 0.20 10.32
CA PHE A 141 5.93 -0.37 9.36
C PHE A 141 6.47 -1.69 9.92
N SER A 142 6.69 -2.68 9.06
CA SER A 142 7.24 -3.97 9.49
C SER A 142 8.68 -4.14 9.05
N LYS A 143 9.53 -4.74 9.88
CA LYS A 143 10.88 -5.14 9.43
C LYS A 143 10.76 -6.33 8.46
N TYR A 144 11.24 -6.17 7.23
CA TYR A 144 11.38 -7.28 6.29
C TYR A 144 12.82 -7.77 6.26
N PRO A 145 13.07 -9.08 6.33
CA PRO A 145 14.41 -9.63 6.12
C PRO A 145 14.97 -9.16 4.78
N GLY A 146 16.16 -8.55 4.77
CA GLY A 146 16.80 -8.02 3.57
C GLY A 146 16.41 -6.59 3.16
N VAL A 147 15.57 -5.90 3.93
CA VAL A 147 15.38 -4.44 3.81
C VAL A 147 16.12 -3.79 4.96
N GLU A 148 17.36 -3.36 4.71
CA GLU A 148 18.12 -2.57 5.67
C GLU A 148 17.38 -1.25 5.92
N SER A 149 17.04 -0.96 7.18
CA SER A 149 16.64 0.39 7.57
C SER A 149 17.91 1.18 7.79
N ASP A 150 18.37 1.86 6.73
CA ASP A 150 19.54 2.75 6.71
C ASP A 150 19.38 4.00 7.61
N GLY A 151 18.20 4.17 8.20
CA GLY A 151 17.82 5.32 8.98
C GLY A 151 16.92 6.23 8.16
N SER A 152 15.66 6.43 8.52
CA SER A 152 14.84 5.84 9.58
C SER A 152 13.41 6.24 9.23
N LEU A 153 12.40 5.61 9.84
CA LEU A 153 11.05 6.16 9.78
C LEU A 153 10.98 7.59 10.34
N ASP A 154 12.00 8.07 11.06
CA ASP A 154 12.17 9.48 11.39
C ASP A 154 12.29 10.35 10.14
N TYR A 155 12.95 9.90 9.06
CA TYR A 155 12.97 10.64 7.80
C TYR A 155 11.55 10.88 7.28
N ILE A 156 10.74 9.83 7.24
CA ILE A 156 9.34 9.93 6.80
C ILE A 156 8.55 10.86 7.74
N CYS A 157 8.73 10.73 9.05
CA CYS A 157 8.10 11.62 10.03
C CYS A 157 8.54 13.08 9.82
N ASN A 158 9.83 13.34 9.56
CA ASN A 158 10.39 14.67 9.34
C ASN A 158 9.83 15.33 8.06
N VAL A 159 9.64 14.57 6.98
CA VAL A 159 8.97 15.07 5.77
C VAL A 159 7.56 15.57 6.09
N PHE A 160 6.82 14.84 6.93
CA PHE A 160 5.49 15.27 7.35
C PHE A 160 5.52 16.41 8.37
N SER A 161 6.43 16.40 9.35
CA SER A 161 6.61 17.50 10.30
C SER A 161 6.96 18.81 9.59
N GLY A 162 7.74 18.78 8.51
CA GLY A 162 8.02 19.96 7.69
C GLY A 162 6.77 20.53 6.99
N LYS A 163 5.82 19.67 6.60
CA LYS A 163 4.54 20.07 5.98
C LYS A 163 3.46 20.44 7.01
N TYR A 164 3.53 19.87 8.21
CA TYR A 164 2.55 20.02 9.29
C TYR A 164 3.27 20.24 10.64
N PRO A 165 3.86 21.42 10.88
CA PRO A 165 4.78 21.67 12.01
C PRO A 165 4.16 21.50 13.39
N ASN A 166 2.83 21.61 13.50
CA ASN A 166 2.11 21.50 14.77
C ASN A 166 1.52 20.10 15.00
N LYS A 167 1.81 19.11 14.14
CA LYS A 167 1.27 17.75 14.25
C LYS A 167 2.35 16.75 14.65
N PRO A 168 2.14 15.95 15.70
CA PRO A 168 3.07 14.88 16.05
C PRO A 168 2.92 13.70 15.08
N PHE A 169 4.02 13.35 14.42
CA PHE A 169 4.14 12.10 13.66
C PHE A 169 5.00 11.11 14.45
N LYS A 170 4.43 9.94 14.73
CA LYS A 170 5.11 8.85 15.42
C LYS A 170 5.11 7.62 14.51
N TYR A 171 5.93 6.64 14.85
CA TYR A 171 5.90 5.35 14.16
C TYR A 171 6.01 4.18 15.14
N LEU A 172 5.56 3.02 14.67
CA LEU A 172 5.67 1.72 15.31
C LEU A 172 6.33 0.74 14.34
N LEU A 173 7.36 0.08 14.81
CA LEU A 173 8.00 -1.04 14.13
C LEU A 173 7.43 -2.36 14.64
N ILE A 174 6.98 -3.22 13.72
CA ILE A 174 6.40 -4.54 14.03
C ILE A 174 7.09 -5.70 13.31
#